data_AF-A0A1F7LFV3-F1
#
_entry.id   AF-A0A1F7LFV3-F1
#
_cell.length_a   1.000
_cell.length_b   1.000
_cell.length_c   1.000
_cell.angle_alpha   90.00
_cell.angle_beta   90.00
_cell.angle_gamma   90.00
#
_symmetry.space_group_name_H-M   'P 1'
#
loop_
_entity.id
_entity.type
_entity.pdbx_description
1 polymer ?
#
loop_
_entity_poly.entity_id
_entity_poly.type
_entity_poly.pdbx_seq_one_letter_code
_entity_poly.pdbx_strand_id
1 'polypeptide(L)'
;MTAEFAELQNALARLVASSQRQEDQLRSLERRVGELAVPAGPEAAIPRGFAPSQVSPAPPSAPSSSAQSAQDLYDGGMAKMREGQLDAAHIIFQDLIANHPTHPLRESAQLMAGDILYRQNNPRGALVELEGLLEAVPKGRRTAETLLKIGLSYRKIGNEGGARRTWERLMREYPNTAQAREARTLLRRARAR
;
A
#
# COMPACT_ATOMS: atom_id res chain seq x y z
N MET A 1 -30.39 -5.73 -31.15
CA MET A 1 -29.52 -6.69 -30.42
C MET A 1 -28.04 -6.63 -30.83
N THR A 2 -27.61 -5.87 -31.84
CA THR A 2 -26.22 -5.89 -32.34
C THR A 2 -25.28 -4.85 -31.69
N ALA A 3 -25.79 -3.71 -31.20
CA ALA A 3 -24.97 -2.63 -30.64
C ALA A 3 -24.34 -2.99 -29.28
N GLU A 4 -25.09 -3.61 -28.39
CA GLU A 4 -24.64 -4.03 -27.06
C GLU A 4 -23.49 -5.05 -27.12
N PHE A 5 -23.52 -5.94 -28.11
CA PHE A 5 -22.47 -6.93 -28.32
C PHE A 5 -21.16 -6.30 -28.82
N ALA A 6 -21.26 -5.29 -29.69
CA ALA A 6 -20.10 -4.54 -30.17
C ALA A 6 -19.45 -3.71 -29.04
N GLU A 7 -20.25 -3.16 -28.14
CA GLU A 7 -19.78 -2.41 -26.98
C GLU A 7 -19.07 -3.32 -25.97
N LEU A 8 -19.62 -4.53 -25.76
CA LEU A 8 -19.00 -5.57 -24.93
C LEU A 8 -17.66 -6.04 -25.50
N GLN A 9 -17.57 -6.23 -26.82
CA GLN A 9 -16.30 -6.58 -27.48
C GLN A 9 -15.28 -5.45 -27.37
N ASN A 10 -15.70 -4.19 -27.47
CA ASN A 10 -14.80 -3.04 -27.32
C ASN A 10 -14.31 -2.91 -25.87
N ALA A 11 -15.19 -3.12 -24.88
CA ALA A 11 -14.83 -3.13 -23.48
C ALA A 11 -13.82 -4.25 -23.16
N LEU A 12 -14.00 -5.44 -23.74
CA LEU A 12 -13.10 -6.57 -23.54
C LEU A 12 -11.73 -6.31 -24.19
N ALA A 13 -11.70 -5.71 -25.39
CA ALA A 13 -10.45 -5.30 -26.04
C ALA A 13 -9.69 -4.25 -25.23
N ARG A 14 -10.39 -3.26 -24.65
CA ARG A 14 -9.80 -2.25 -23.77
C ARG A 14 -9.25 -2.86 -22.48
N LEU A 15 -9.96 -3.84 -21.91
CA LEU A 15 -9.52 -4.55 -20.72
C LEU A 15 -8.25 -5.35 -20.99
N VAL A 16 -8.21 -6.13 -22.07
CA VAL A 16 -7.02 -6.89 -22.47
C VAL A 16 -5.84 -5.96 -22.74
N ALA A 17 -6.06 -4.85 -23.45
CA ALA A 17 -5.01 -3.86 -23.71
C ALA A 17 -4.54 -3.12 -22.44
N SER A 18 -5.39 -3.01 -21.41
CA SER A 18 -5.01 -2.46 -20.11
C SER A 18 -4.18 -3.45 -19.30
N SER A 19 -4.53 -4.75 -19.33
CA SER A 19 -3.80 -5.83 -18.66
C SER A 19 -2.39 -5.98 -19.23
N GLN A 20 -2.27 -6.02 -20.57
CA GLN A 20 -0.96 -6.16 -21.23
C GLN A 20 -0.02 -5.00 -20.87
N ARG A 21 -0.54 -3.76 -20.87
CA ARG A 21 0.24 -2.59 -20.46
C ARG A 21 0.72 -2.68 -19.01
N GLN A 22 -0.09 -3.22 -18.10
CA GLN A 22 0.31 -3.43 -16.71
C GLN A 22 1.41 -4.49 -16.59
N GLU A 23 1.34 -5.57 -17.36
CA GLU A 23 2.36 -6.63 -17.37
C GLU A 23 3.71 -6.13 -17.91
N ASP A 24 3.69 -5.32 -18.97
CA ASP A 24 4.90 -4.68 -19.49
C ASP A 24 5.52 -3.70 -18.48
N GLN A 25 4.68 -2.97 -17.73
CA GLN A 25 5.15 -2.10 -16.66
C GLN A 25 5.83 -2.89 -15.53
N LEU A 26 5.28 -4.04 -15.12
CA LEU A 26 5.90 -4.90 -14.12
C LEU A 26 7.26 -5.44 -14.58
N ARG A 27 7.35 -5.94 -15.83
CA ARG A 27 8.62 -6.39 -16.41
C ARG A 27 9.68 -5.29 -16.50
N SER A 28 9.26 -4.04 -16.70
CA SER A 28 10.16 -2.90 -16.71
C SER A 28 10.71 -2.58 -15.31
N LEU A 29 9.87 -2.73 -14.28
CA LEU A 29 10.28 -2.55 -12.88
C LEU A 29 11.26 -3.65 -12.45
N GLU A 30 10.99 -4.91 -12.81
CA GLU A 30 11.86 -6.04 -12.49
C GLU A 30 13.26 -5.88 -13.09
N ARG A 31 13.36 -5.39 -14.34
CA ARG A 31 14.67 -5.05 -14.96
C ARG A 31 15.42 -3.97 -14.19
N ARG A 32 14.72 -2.89 -13.81
CA ARG A 32 15.32 -1.77 -13.08
C ARG A 32 15.78 -2.18 -11.67
N VAL A 33 15.06 -3.08 -11.01
CA VAL A 33 15.46 -3.65 -9.71
C VAL A 33 16.71 -4.53 -9.87
N GLY A 34 16.81 -5.29 -10.97
CA GLY A 34 18.01 -6.07 -11.29
C GLY A 34 19.27 -5.21 -11.53
N GLU A 35 19.12 -4.02 -12.11
CA GLU A 35 20.24 -3.08 -12.36
C GLU A 35 20.76 -2.37 -11.09
N LEU A 36 19.94 -2.26 -10.03
CA LEU A 36 20.32 -1.61 -8.75
C LEU A 36 21.02 -2.56 -7.76
N ALA A 37 21.14 -3.85 -8.07
CA ALA A 37 21.69 -4.88 -7.17
C ALA A 37 23.20 -5.15 -7.38
N VAL A 38 24.02 -4.10 -7.52
CA VAL A 38 25.50 -4.19 -7.58
C VAL A 38 26.09 -3.54 -6.30
N PRO A 39 27.04 -4.18 -5.59
CA PRO A 39 27.29 -3.89 -4.18
C PRO A 39 28.08 -2.60 -3.90
N ALA A 40 27.77 -2.03 -2.73
CA ALA A 40 28.33 -0.83 -2.13
C ALA A 40 29.84 -0.90 -1.84
N GLY A 41 30.52 0.25 -2.02
CA GLY A 41 31.83 0.57 -1.45
C GLY A 41 31.74 1.76 -0.48
N PRO A 42 32.70 1.95 0.46
CA PRO A 42 32.45 2.64 1.72
C PRO A 42 33.02 4.07 1.83
N GLU A 43 32.29 4.88 2.61
CA GLU A 43 32.73 5.87 3.62
C GLU A 43 33.62 7.08 3.23
N ALA A 44 33.11 8.30 3.48
CA ALA A 44 33.93 9.49 3.73
C ALA A 44 33.24 10.53 4.65
N ALA A 45 33.72 10.55 5.90
CA ALA A 45 33.88 11.61 6.90
C ALA A 45 33.25 13.01 6.72
N ILE A 46 32.68 13.53 7.81
CA ILE A 46 32.35 14.96 8.03
C ILE A 46 33.03 15.41 9.34
N PRO A 47 33.79 16.52 9.40
CA PRO A 47 34.39 17.00 10.65
C PRO A 47 33.41 17.88 11.45
N ARG A 48 33.46 17.71 12.78
CA ARG A 48 32.76 18.51 13.80
C ARG A 48 33.40 19.90 13.94
N GLY A 49 32.58 20.95 13.96
CA GLY A 49 32.92 22.29 14.45
C GLY A 49 31.87 22.75 15.47
N PHE A 50 32.31 23.06 16.68
CA PHE A 50 31.53 23.58 17.79
C PHE A 50 31.30 25.09 17.66
N ALA A 51 30.10 25.58 18.03
CA ALA A 51 29.92 26.64 19.04
C ALA A 51 28.42 26.83 19.39
N PRO A 52 28.03 27.06 20.67
CA PRO A 52 26.64 27.17 21.10
C PRO A 52 26.22 28.62 21.44
N SER A 53 24.95 28.98 21.18
CA SER A 53 24.11 29.94 21.95
C SER A 53 22.72 30.03 21.29
N GLN A 54 21.67 29.54 21.97
CA GLN A 54 20.53 30.32 22.52
C GLN A 54 19.77 31.14 21.46
N VAL A 55 18.47 30.99 21.17
CA VAL A 55 17.27 30.93 22.02
C VAL A 55 16.08 30.47 21.14
N SER A 56 15.22 29.59 21.67
CA SER A 56 13.90 29.14 21.17
C SER A 56 13.68 28.84 19.68
N PRO A 57 13.35 27.59 19.31
CA PRO A 57 12.57 27.31 18.12
C PRO A 57 11.12 26.95 18.53
N ALA A 58 10.17 27.76 18.07
CA ALA A 58 8.87 27.25 17.64
C ALA A 58 9.09 25.99 16.79
N PRO A 59 8.19 24.99 16.78
CA PRO A 59 8.38 23.79 15.97
C PRO A 59 8.73 24.22 14.53
N PRO A 60 9.79 23.65 13.92
CA PRO A 60 10.29 24.13 12.64
C PRO A 60 9.24 23.90 11.57
N SER A 61 8.46 24.94 11.26
CA SER A 61 7.94 25.13 9.91
C SER A 61 9.15 25.42 9.02
N ALA A 62 9.74 24.34 8.48
CA ALA A 62 10.78 24.45 7.47
C ALA A 62 10.22 25.21 6.25
N PRO A 63 10.94 26.22 5.73
CA PRO A 63 10.51 26.96 4.55
C PRO A 63 10.87 26.20 3.27
N SER A 64 9.90 26.15 2.36
CA SER A 64 10.05 26.21 0.89
C SER A 64 10.90 25.15 0.17
N SER A 65 10.24 24.32 -0.66
CA SER A 65 10.30 24.42 -2.15
C SER A 65 9.92 23.07 -2.80
N SER A 66 8.83 23.07 -3.57
CA SER A 66 8.52 22.11 -4.67
C SER A 66 8.53 20.60 -4.42
N ALA A 67 8.62 20.10 -3.19
CA ALA A 67 8.29 18.71 -2.87
C ALA A 67 7.04 18.71 -1.98
N GLN A 68 5.94 18.11 -2.45
CA GLN A 68 4.75 17.93 -1.62
C GLN A 68 5.17 17.20 -0.34
N SER A 69 4.75 17.68 0.83
CA SER A 69 5.11 16.99 2.06
C SER A 69 4.43 15.62 2.12
N ALA A 70 5.01 14.68 2.89
CA ALA A 70 4.39 13.38 3.11
C ALA A 70 2.94 13.50 3.63
N GLN A 71 2.65 14.55 4.40
CA GLN A 71 1.31 14.85 4.87
C GLN A 71 0.39 15.31 3.74
N ASP A 72 0.85 16.24 2.89
CA ASP A 72 0.07 16.71 1.73
C ASP A 72 -0.24 15.59 0.73
N LEU A 73 0.73 14.71 0.49
CA LEU A 73 0.51 13.52 -0.34
C LEU A 73 -0.52 12.60 0.31
N TYR A 74 -0.42 12.35 1.61
CA TYR A 74 -1.38 11.49 2.29
C TYR A 74 -2.80 12.07 2.23
N ASP A 75 -2.95 13.35 2.54
CA ASP A 75 -4.24 14.03 2.55
C ASP A 75 -4.83 14.16 1.13
N GLY A 76 -3.98 14.42 0.13
CA GLY A 76 -4.35 14.43 -1.29
C GLY A 76 -4.82 13.06 -1.78
N GLY A 77 -4.10 11.98 -1.44
CA GLY A 77 -4.49 10.61 -1.76
C GLY A 77 -5.84 10.24 -1.12
N MET A 78 -6.02 10.58 0.16
CA MET A 78 -7.29 10.37 0.87
C MET A 78 -8.44 11.18 0.27
N ALA A 79 -8.19 12.41 -0.19
CA ALA A 79 -9.19 13.21 -0.91
C ALA A 79 -9.62 12.52 -2.21
N LYS A 80 -8.67 12.04 -3.01
CA LYS A 80 -8.94 11.31 -4.25
C LYS A 80 -9.72 10.01 -4.03
N MET A 81 -9.43 9.29 -2.94
CA MET A 81 -10.24 8.12 -2.55
C MET A 81 -11.70 8.50 -2.24
N ARG A 82 -11.93 9.62 -1.54
CA ARG A 82 -13.28 10.11 -1.23
C ARG A 82 -14.04 10.54 -2.48
N GLU A 83 -13.33 11.06 -3.48
CA GLU A 83 -13.88 11.40 -4.80
C GLU A 83 -14.11 10.17 -5.70
N GLY A 84 -13.73 8.96 -5.26
CA GLY A 84 -13.80 7.75 -6.06
C GLY A 84 -12.72 7.63 -7.13
N GLN A 85 -11.78 8.58 -7.18
CA GLN A 85 -10.65 8.60 -8.11
C GLN A 85 -9.53 7.67 -7.63
N LEU A 86 -9.82 6.37 -7.67
CA LEU A 86 -8.95 5.33 -7.11
C LEU A 86 -7.57 5.28 -7.78
N ASP A 87 -7.48 5.41 -9.10
CA ASP A 87 -6.20 5.41 -9.82
C ASP A 87 -5.31 6.60 -9.42
N ALA A 88 -5.90 7.79 -9.35
CA ALA A 88 -5.20 8.99 -8.93
C ALA A 88 -4.74 8.89 -7.47
N ALA A 89 -5.59 8.37 -6.58
CA ALA A 89 -5.23 8.13 -5.20
C ALA A 89 -4.07 7.13 -5.08
N HIS A 90 -4.09 6.06 -5.86
CA HIS A 90 -3.03 5.05 -5.85
C HIS A 90 -1.69 5.64 -6.24
N ILE A 91 -1.65 6.45 -7.31
CA ILE A 91 -0.44 7.16 -7.75
C ILE A 91 0.12 8.06 -6.63
N ILE A 92 -0.74 8.83 -5.96
CA ILE A 92 -0.32 9.73 -4.88
C ILE A 92 0.26 8.95 -3.69
N PHE A 93 -0.35 7.82 -3.30
CA PHE A 93 0.20 7.00 -2.22
C PHE A 93 1.52 6.33 -2.60
N GLN A 94 1.66 5.89 -3.86
CA GLN A 94 2.93 5.35 -4.37
C GLN A 94 4.03 6.42 -4.37
N ASP A 95 3.70 7.67 -4.71
CA ASP A 95 4.62 8.79 -4.60
C ASP A 95 5.09 9.03 -3.16
N LEU A 96 4.18 8.95 -2.18
CA LEU A 96 4.54 9.04 -0.76
C LEU A 96 5.48 7.91 -0.34
N ILE A 97 5.20 6.67 -0.75
CA ILE A 97 6.02 5.51 -0.41
C ILE A 97 7.43 5.63 -1.00
N ALA A 98 7.54 6.12 -2.25
CA ALA A 98 8.80 6.27 -2.96
C ALA A 98 9.64 7.46 -2.45
N ASN A 99 9.01 8.61 -2.23
CA ASN A 99 9.71 9.86 -1.85
C ASN A 99 9.93 9.97 -0.34
N HIS A 100 9.16 9.24 0.47
CA HIS A 100 9.24 9.28 1.93
C HIS A 100 9.36 7.89 2.58
N PRO A 101 10.40 7.10 2.22
CA PRO A 101 10.51 5.70 2.64
C PRO A 101 10.70 5.49 4.15
N THR A 102 11.20 6.48 4.88
CA THR A 102 11.41 6.41 6.35
C THR A 102 10.32 7.11 7.15
N HIS A 103 9.36 7.75 6.48
CA HIS A 103 8.35 8.57 7.15
C HIS A 103 7.28 7.68 7.81
N PRO A 104 6.74 8.04 8.99
CA PRO A 104 5.71 7.25 9.67
C PRO A 104 4.42 7.02 8.85
N LEU A 105 4.12 7.93 7.91
CA LEU A 105 2.97 7.79 7.00
C LEU A 105 3.19 6.77 5.89
N ARG A 106 4.43 6.33 5.63
CA ARG A 106 4.74 5.33 4.60
C ARG A 106 3.94 4.04 4.80
N GLU A 107 3.88 3.54 6.04
CA GLU A 107 3.07 2.36 6.39
C GLU A 107 1.58 2.58 6.10
N SER A 108 1.07 3.78 6.43
CA SER A 108 -0.34 4.11 6.22
C SER A 108 -0.66 4.28 4.73
N ALA A 109 0.26 4.85 3.95
CA ALA A 109 0.13 5.01 2.51
C ALA A 109 0.15 3.65 1.79
N GLN A 110 1.06 2.75 2.17
CA GLN A 110 1.13 1.40 1.61
C GLN A 110 -0.13 0.58 1.91
N LEU A 111 -0.69 0.72 3.12
CA LEU A 111 -1.97 0.12 3.45
C LEU A 111 -3.12 0.70 2.61
N MET A 112 -3.15 2.02 2.38
CA MET A 112 -4.14 2.65 1.50
C MET A 112 -3.99 2.19 0.04
N ALA A 113 -2.76 2.08 -0.47
CA ALA A 113 -2.49 1.55 -1.80
C ALA A 113 -3.05 0.13 -1.98
N GLY A 114 -2.81 -0.76 -1.00
CA GLY A 114 -3.42 -2.09 -0.97
C GLY A 114 -4.95 -2.07 -0.90
N ASP A 115 -5.56 -1.13 -0.16
CA ASP A 115 -7.03 -0.96 -0.13
C ASP A 115 -7.60 -0.58 -1.49
N ILE A 116 -6.91 0.34 -2.17
CA ILE A 116 -7.32 0.81 -3.48
C ILE A 116 -7.30 -0.35 -4.47
N LEU A 117 -6.22 -1.13 -4.51
CA LEU A 117 -6.12 -2.31 -5.36
C LEU A 117 -7.25 -3.32 -5.06
N TYR A 118 -7.56 -3.54 -3.78
CA TYR A 118 -8.68 -4.40 -3.38
C TYR A 118 -10.03 -3.88 -3.92
N ARG A 119 -10.26 -2.57 -3.86
CA ARG A 119 -11.47 -1.90 -4.39
C ARG A 119 -11.54 -1.93 -5.91
N GLN A 120 -10.41 -1.80 -6.60
CA GLN A 120 -10.29 -1.89 -8.06
C GLN A 120 -10.42 -3.33 -8.61
N ASN A 121 -10.85 -4.28 -7.77
CA ASN A 121 -10.97 -5.68 -8.12
C ASN A 121 -9.64 -6.34 -8.50
N ASN A 122 -8.52 -5.81 -7.99
CA ASN A 122 -7.18 -6.42 -8.04
C ASN A 122 -6.72 -6.89 -6.65
N PRO A 123 -7.39 -7.91 -6.06
CA PRO A 123 -7.01 -8.44 -4.75
C PRO A 123 -5.64 -9.15 -4.75
N ARG A 124 -5.13 -9.60 -5.92
CA ARG A 124 -3.80 -10.19 -6.02
C ARG A 124 -2.71 -9.14 -5.85
N GLY A 125 -2.83 -8.01 -6.55
CA GLY A 125 -1.93 -6.86 -6.33
C GLY A 125 -2.01 -6.34 -4.90
N ALA A 126 -3.22 -6.27 -4.33
CA ALA A 126 -3.41 -5.89 -2.94
C ALA A 126 -2.66 -6.82 -1.97
N LEU A 127 -2.64 -8.14 -2.22
CA LEU A 127 -1.89 -9.09 -1.39
C LEU A 127 -0.39 -8.79 -1.43
N VAL A 128 0.18 -8.58 -2.62
CA VAL A 128 1.62 -8.27 -2.77
C VAL A 128 1.99 -7.01 -1.98
N GLU A 129 1.22 -5.93 -2.13
CA GLU A 129 1.46 -4.66 -1.41
C GLU A 129 1.37 -4.81 0.11
N LEU A 130 0.33 -5.52 0.59
CA LEU A 130 0.07 -5.66 2.02
C LEU A 130 1.00 -6.69 2.68
N GLU A 131 1.39 -7.75 1.98
CA GLU A 131 2.36 -8.73 2.46
C GLU A 131 3.74 -8.11 2.55
N GLY A 132 4.16 -7.34 1.54
CA GLY A 132 5.41 -6.57 1.58
C GLY A 132 5.44 -5.57 2.75
N LEU A 133 4.30 -4.96 3.10
CA LEU A 133 4.20 -4.11 4.30
C LEU A 133 4.43 -4.92 5.59
N LEU A 134 3.92 -6.14 5.69
CA LEU A 134 4.14 -7.00 6.87
C LEU A 134 5.57 -7.52 6.97
N GLU A 135 6.22 -7.75 5.82
CA GLU A 135 7.62 -8.15 5.79
C GLU A 135 8.53 -7.00 6.23
N ALA A 136 8.26 -5.78 5.74
CA ALA A 136 9.02 -4.59 6.13
C ALA A 136 8.73 -4.17 7.59
N VAL A 137 7.46 -4.28 8.01
CA VAL A 137 7.00 -3.82 9.33
C VAL A 137 6.12 -4.88 10.00
N PRO A 138 6.72 -5.92 10.60
CA PRO A 138 5.98 -7.04 11.18
C PRO A 138 5.21 -6.69 12.46
N LYS A 139 5.56 -5.60 13.14
CA LYS A 139 4.93 -5.12 14.39
C LYS A 139 4.67 -3.61 14.37
N GLY A 140 4.05 -3.15 13.29
CA GLY A 140 3.68 -1.75 13.09
C GLY A 140 2.32 -1.40 13.68
N ARG A 141 2.04 -0.09 13.74
CA ARG A 141 0.73 0.42 14.18
C ARG A 141 -0.41 -0.03 13.27
N ARG A 142 -0.10 -0.27 12.00
CA ARG A 142 -1.07 -0.70 10.98
C ARG A 142 -1.15 -2.21 10.79
N THR A 143 -0.29 -3.01 11.43
CA THR A 143 -0.20 -4.46 11.17
C THR A 143 -1.52 -5.19 11.39
N ALA A 144 -2.28 -4.87 12.44
CA ALA A 144 -3.59 -5.49 12.69
C ALA A 144 -4.59 -5.20 11.55
N GLU A 145 -4.56 -3.98 11.01
CA GLU A 145 -5.37 -3.55 9.87
C GLU A 145 -4.91 -4.20 8.57
N THR A 146 -3.59 -4.28 8.34
CA THR A 146 -2.99 -4.97 7.19
C THR A 146 -3.39 -6.45 7.16
N LEU A 147 -3.28 -7.16 8.28
CA LEU A 147 -3.66 -8.57 8.39
C LEU A 147 -5.15 -8.80 8.09
N LEU A 148 -6.02 -7.91 8.59
CA LEU A 148 -7.46 -8.00 8.28
C LEU A 148 -7.68 -7.90 6.76
N LYS A 149 -7.05 -6.92 6.12
CA LYS A 149 -7.14 -6.69 4.67
C LYS A 149 -6.57 -7.83 3.84
N ILE A 150 -5.43 -8.39 4.23
CA ILE A 150 -4.86 -9.59 3.57
C ILE A 150 -5.86 -10.75 3.61
N GLY A 151 -6.48 -11.01 4.77
CA GLY A 151 -7.48 -12.07 4.86
C GLY A 151 -8.72 -11.80 3.98
N LEU A 152 -9.16 -10.54 3.89
CA LEU A 152 -10.24 -10.13 2.98
C LEU A 152 -9.85 -10.33 1.51
N SER A 153 -8.62 -9.98 1.12
CA SER A 153 -8.09 -10.18 -0.22
C SER A 153 -8.01 -11.66 -0.58
N TYR A 154 -7.50 -12.50 0.33
CA TYR A 154 -7.49 -13.96 0.16
C TYR A 154 -8.89 -14.52 -0.06
N ARG A 155 -9.87 -14.08 0.73
CA ARG A 155 -11.27 -14.50 0.55
C ARG A 155 -11.80 -14.08 -0.82
N LYS A 156 -11.50 -12.85 -1.27
CA LYS A 156 -11.98 -12.32 -2.56
C LYS A 156 -11.46 -13.11 -3.75
N ILE A 157 -10.27 -13.72 -3.66
CA ILE A 157 -9.72 -14.62 -4.69
C ILE A 157 -10.15 -16.09 -4.50
N GLY A 158 -11.09 -16.38 -3.60
CA GLY A 158 -11.56 -17.74 -3.32
C GLY A 158 -10.61 -18.58 -2.45
N ASN A 159 -9.52 -18.00 -1.93
CA ASN A 159 -8.59 -18.69 -1.05
C ASN A 159 -9.05 -18.60 0.41
N GLU A 160 -10.12 -19.34 0.74
CA GLU A 160 -10.68 -19.42 2.10
C GLU A 160 -9.69 -19.99 3.12
N GLY A 161 -8.77 -20.86 2.69
CA GLY A 161 -7.71 -21.40 3.55
C GLY A 161 -6.73 -20.30 3.99
N GLY A 162 -6.26 -19.49 3.05
CA GLY A 162 -5.40 -18.33 3.31
C GLY A 162 -6.10 -17.29 4.19
N ALA A 163 -7.35 -16.96 3.86
CA ALA A 163 -8.14 -16.01 4.63
C ALA A 163 -8.27 -16.41 6.11
N ARG A 164 -8.62 -17.68 6.37
CA ARG A 164 -8.74 -18.23 7.72
C ARG A 164 -7.43 -18.15 8.49
N ARG A 165 -6.33 -18.63 7.91
CA ARG A 165 -5.01 -18.59 8.55
C ARG A 165 -4.59 -17.17 8.92
N THR A 166 -4.81 -16.20 8.04
CA THR A 166 -4.47 -14.80 8.30
C THR A 166 -5.31 -14.20 9.42
N TRP A 167 -6.62 -14.45 9.45
CA TRP A 167 -7.49 -13.96 10.52
C TRP A 167 -7.24 -14.64 11.86
N GLU A 168 -6.91 -15.93 11.86
CA GLU A 168 -6.47 -16.64 13.07
C GLU A 168 -5.16 -16.06 13.61
N ARG A 169 -4.20 -15.76 12.72
CA ARG A 169 -2.96 -15.05 13.08
C ARG A 169 -3.26 -13.68 13.69
N LEU A 170 -4.14 -12.89 13.08
CA LEU A 170 -4.56 -11.59 13.58
C LEU A 170 -5.17 -11.68 14.99
N MET A 171 -6.07 -12.64 15.22
CA MET A 171 -6.67 -12.84 16.55
C MET A 171 -5.66 -13.28 17.60
N ARG A 172 -4.64 -14.05 17.20
CA ARG A 172 -3.59 -14.53 18.11
C ARG A 172 -2.60 -13.42 18.47
N GLU A 173 -2.15 -12.63 17.49
CA GLU A 173 -1.12 -11.62 17.68
C GLU A 173 -1.68 -10.26 18.15
N TYR A 174 -2.92 -9.93 17.80
CA TYR A 174 -3.56 -8.65 18.12
C TYR A 174 -4.98 -8.81 18.73
N PRO A 175 -5.17 -9.63 19.78
CA PRO A 175 -6.49 -10.04 20.29
C PRO A 175 -7.40 -8.88 20.74
N ASN A 176 -6.82 -7.78 21.22
CA ASN A 176 -7.55 -6.65 21.80
C ASN A 176 -7.93 -5.56 20.77
N THR A 177 -7.74 -5.81 19.48
CA THR A 177 -8.00 -4.83 18.42
C THR A 177 -9.42 -4.97 17.87
N ALA A 178 -9.95 -3.88 17.31
CA ALA A 178 -11.23 -3.92 16.58
C ALA A 178 -11.16 -4.90 15.39
N GLN A 179 -10.00 -4.96 14.73
CA GLN A 179 -9.70 -5.83 13.61
C GLN A 179 -9.78 -7.31 14.00
N ALA A 180 -9.27 -7.69 15.18
CA ALA A 180 -9.41 -9.07 15.69
C ALA A 180 -10.87 -9.44 15.98
N ARG A 181 -11.68 -8.50 16.50
CA ARG A 181 -13.13 -8.72 16.70
C ARG A 181 -13.87 -8.93 15.37
N GLU A 182 -13.49 -8.18 14.35
CA GLU A 182 -14.02 -8.33 13.00
C GLU A 182 -13.62 -9.67 12.37
N ALA A 183 -12.33 -10.01 12.42
CA ALA A 183 -11.80 -11.30 11.97
C ALA A 183 -12.52 -12.50 12.62
N ARG A 184 -12.80 -12.43 13.93
CA ARG A 184 -13.59 -13.47 14.62
C ARG A 184 -14.99 -13.63 14.03
N THR A 185 -15.62 -12.53 13.63
CA THR A 185 -16.94 -12.56 12.99
C THR A 185 -16.87 -13.14 11.58
N LEU A 186 -15.84 -12.78 10.81
CA LEU A 186 -15.60 -13.33 9.48
C LEU A 186 -15.35 -14.84 9.51
N LEU A 187 -14.53 -15.32 10.45
CA LEU A 187 -14.25 -16.75 10.64
C LEU A 187 -15.52 -17.56 10.99
N ARG A 188 -16.38 -17.03 11.86
CA ARG A 188 -17.66 -17.70 12.18
C ARG A 188 -18.55 -17.85 10.96
N ARG A 189 -18.63 -16.81 10.11
CA ARG A 189 -19.42 -16.85 8.87
C ARG A 189 -18.85 -17.84 7.86
N ALA A 190 -17.52 -17.95 7.76
CA ALA A 190 -16.86 -18.89 6.87
C ALA A 190 -17.06 -20.37 7.28
N ARG A 191 -17.23 -20.65 8.58
CA ARG A 191 -17.52 -22.01 9.10
C ARG A 191 -18.98 -22.43 8.95
N ALA A 192 -19.88 -21.50 8.67
CA ALA A 192 -21.32 -21.74 8.54
C ALA A 192 -21.77 -21.98 7.08
N ARG A 193 -20.83 -22.02 6.14
CA ARG A 193 -21.02 -22.36 4.72
C ARG A 193 -20.41 -23.72 4.44
#